data_AF-A0A1Y3RWM8-F1
#
_entry.id   AF-A0A1Y3RWM8-F1
#
_cell.length_a   1.000
_cell.length_b   1.000
_cell.length_c   1.000
_cell.angle_alpha   90.00
_cell.angle_beta   90.00
_cell.angle_gamma   90.00
#
_symmetry.space_group_name_H-M   'P 1'
#
loop_
_entity.id
_entity.type
_entity.pdbx_description
1 polymer ?
#
loop_
_entity_poly.entity_id
_entity_poly.type
_entity_poly.pdbx_seq_one_letter_code
_entity_poly.pdbx_strand_id
1 'polypeptide(L)'
;MVHSTGANNPLVARYVQPSDNDPNRAYLLKKIGGNRNANDWNNPGLDVCTHAFVGKFADGSVGTAQTLPWNRRGWHAGTGTSGGSANNTHIAFEICEDALTDAGYFQKVYQEAVELTAMLCKTYNLNPLADGVVICHSEGYQRGIASNHADVMHWFPKFGKSMDTFRTDVAKAMGSA
;
A
#
# COMPACT_ATOMS: atom_id res chain seq x y z
N MET A 1 0.85 -4.33 -6.38
CA MET A 1 -0.40 -4.78 -5.76
C MET A 1 -0.81 -3.76 -4.73
N VAL A 2 -1.98 -3.15 -4.93
CA VAL A 2 -2.53 -2.14 -4.02
C VAL A 2 -3.29 -2.86 -2.92
N HIS A 3 -2.95 -2.56 -1.67
CA HIS A 3 -3.64 -3.07 -0.50
C HIS A 3 -4.23 -1.94 0.34
N SER A 4 -5.10 -2.31 1.28
CA SER A 4 -5.46 -1.44 2.39
C SER A 4 -5.51 -2.24 3.69
N THR A 5 -5.21 -1.56 4.81
CA THR A 5 -4.80 -2.23 6.05
C THR A 5 -5.92 -2.99 6.78
N GLY A 6 -7.18 -2.88 6.34
CA GLY A 6 -8.34 -3.56 6.93
C GLY A 6 -8.65 -3.14 8.36
N ALA A 7 -8.12 -2.01 8.83
CA ALA A 7 -8.28 -1.55 10.20
C ALA A 7 -8.50 -0.04 10.26
N ASN A 8 -9.48 0.40 11.04
CA ASN A 8 -9.77 1.82 11.30
C ASN A 8 -8.65 2.48 12.11
N ASN A 9 -7.56 2.80 11.42
CA ASN A 9 -6.41 3.52 11.95
C ASN A 9 -5.62 4.17 10.80
N PRO A 10 -5.79 5.47 10.57
CA PRO A 10 -5.14 6.15 9.45
C PRO A 10 -3.65 6.42 9.70
N LEU A 11 -3.13 6.16 10.91
CA LEU A 11 -1.79 6.56 11.30
C LEU A 11 -0.75 5.55 10.82
N VAL A 12 0.23 6.02 10.06
CA VAL A 12 1.39 5.21 9.63
C VAL A 12 2.11 4.61 10.84
N ALA A 13 2.16 5.35 11.97
CA ALA A 13 2.79 4.91 13.21
C ALA A 13 2.29 3.57 13.74
N ARG A 14 1.04 3.18 13.45
CA ARG A 14 0.53 1.85 13.84
C ARG A 14 1.31 0.72 13.15
N TYR A 15 1.70 0.94 11.90
CA TYR A 15 2.21 -0.11 11.00
C TYR A 15 3.71 -0.01 10.75
N VAL A 16 4.29 1.18 10.97
CA VAL A 16 5.71 1.44 10.71
C VAL A 16 6.34 2.08 11.93
N GLN A 17 7.48 1.54 12.37
CA GLN A 17 8.37 2.18 13.34
C GLN A 17 9.83 2.12 12.86
N PRO A 18 10.66 3.14 13.12
CA PRO A 18 12.07 3.06 12.77
C PRO A 18 12.78 1.93 13.54
N SER A 19 13.75 1.27 12.89
CA SER A 19 14.58 0.28 13.55
C SER A 19 15.28 0.88 14.77
N ASP A 20 15.51 0.09 15.81
CA ASP A 20 16.16 0.55 17.04
C ASP A 20 17.59 1.07 16.82
N ASN A 21 18.26 0.59 15.77
CA ASN A 21 19.60 1.03 15.37
C ASN A 21 19.60 2.03 14.20
N ASP A 22 18.47 2.59 13.80
CA ASP A 22 18.41 3.57 12.72
C ASP A 22 19.14 4.87 13.14
N PRO A 23 20.14 5.36 12.37
CA PRO A 23 20.89 6.57 12.73
C PRO A 23 20.02 7.82 12.81
N ASN A 24 18.86 7.83 12.15
CA ASN A 24 17.89 8.92 12.15
C ASN A 24 16.66 8.62 13.02
N ARG A 25 16.70 7.61 13.89
CA ARG A 25 15.55 7.13 14.67
C ARG A 25 14.75 8.23 15.37
N ALA A 26 15.41 9.18 16.03
CA ALA A 26 14.73 10.27 16.74
C ALA A 26 13.93 11.18 15.79
N TYR A 27 14.49 11.48 14.62
CA TYR A 27 13.80 12.24 13.59
C TYR A 27 12.63 11.45 12.99
N LEU A 28 12.85 10.17 12.68
CA LEU A 28 11.81 9.29 12.13
C LEU A 28 10.65 9.12 13.10
N LEU A 29 10.90 8.94 14.40
CA LEU A 29 9.84 8.90 15.41
C LEU A 29 9.02 10.18 15.46
N LYS A 30 9.66 11.35 15.35
CA LYS A 30 8.94 12.63 15.33
C LYS A 30 8.06 12.76 14.07
N LYS A 31 8.52 12.23 12.94
CA LYS A 31 7.80 12.26 11.65
C LYS A 31 6.65 11.26 11.63
N ILE A 32 6.94 10.00 11.94
CA ILE A 32 6.00 8.87 11.86
C ILE A 32 4.96 8.96 12.97
N GLY A 33 5.38 9.25 14.20
CA GLY A 33 4.55 9.19 15.40
C GLY A 33 4.78 7.91 16.21
N GLY A 34 4.15 7.84 17.39
CA GLY A 34 4.37 6.75 18.34
C GLY A 34 3.42 5.56 18.14
N ASN A 35 3.93 4.35 18.42
CA ASN A 35 3.16 3.12 18.43
C ASN A 35 3.01 2.54 19.84
N ARG A 36 1.98 2.96 20.58
CA ARG A 36 1.77 2.49 21.97
C ARG A 36 1.58 0.97 22.08
N ASN A 37 1.04 0.34 21.04
CA ASN A 37 0.70 -1.07 21.06
C ASN A 37 1.83 -1.98 20.53
N ALA A 38 2.94 -1.40 20.05
CA ALA A 38 4.07 -2.13 19.47
C ALA A 38 3.64 -3.20 18.44
N ASN A 39 2.68 -2.84 17.58
CA ASN A 39 2.07 -3.74 16.60
C ASN A 39 2.36 -3.31 15.15
N ASP A 40 3.52 -2.68 14.93
CA ASP A 40 4.03 -2.36 13.61
C ASP A 40 4.34 -3.63 12.80
N TRP A 41 4.18 -3.51 11.48
CA TRP A 41 4.31 -4.61 10.54
C TRP A 41 5.72 -4.72 9.98
N ASN A 42 6.56 -3.68 10.11
CA ASN A 42 7.94 -3.71 9.64
C ASN A 42 8.91 -4.34 10.66
N ASN A 43 8.48 -5.44 11.25
CA ASN A 43 9.18 -6.17 12.29
C ASN A 43 9.62 -7.56 11.77
N PRO A 44 10.90 -7.97 11.94
CA PRO A 44 11.39 -9.25 11.45
C PRO A 44 10.74 -10.49 12.10
N GLY A 45 10.02 -10.34 13.22
CA GLY A 45 9.32 -11.42 13.90
C GLY A 45 7.93 -11.77 13.33
N LEU A 46 7.53 -11.15 12.22
CA LEU A 46 6.22 -11.33 11.61
C LEU A 46 6.30 -12.02 10.24
N ASP A 47 5.30 -12.84 9.94
CA ASP A 47 5.13 -13.50 8.62
C ASP A 47 4.37 -12.61 7.62
N VAL A 48 4.54 -11.29 7.72
CA VAL A 48 3.95 -10.29 6.82
C VAL A 48 4.96 -9.19 6.54
N CYS A 49 5.08 -8.78 5.28
CA CYS A 49 5.84 -7.59 4.94
C CYS A 49 5.41 -7.04 3.57
N THR A 50 5.28 -5.71 3.49
CA THR A 50 4.94 -4.96 2.28
C THR A 50 6.04 -3.92 2.01
N HIS A 51 6.11 -3.38 0.80
CA HIS A 51 7.19 -2.46 0.44
C HIS A 51 7.00 -1.05 0.97
N ALA A 52 5.75 -0.62 1.16
CA ALA A 52 5.46 0.68 1.74
C ALA A 52 4.08 0.77 2.38
N PHE A 53 3.88 1.82 3.17
CA PHE A 53 2.61 2.24 3.72
C PHE A 53 2.27 3.66 3.29
N VAL A 54 1.04 3.89 2.88
CA VAL A 54 0.47 5.20 2.55
C VAL A 54 -0.50 5.59 3.66
N GLY A 55 -0.32 6.72 4.32
CA GLY A 55 -1.20 7.11 5.43
C GLY A 55 -0.83 8.43 6.08
N LYS A 56 -1.44 8.69 7.25
CA LYS A 56 -1.26 9.93 8.01
C LYS A 56 -0.01 9.88 8.91
N PHE A 57 0.82 10.91 8.82
CA PHE A 57 1.99 11.14 9.67
C PHE A 57 1.63 11.97 10.92
N ALA A 58 2.59 12.12 11.83
CA ALA A 58 2.38 12.77 13.12
C ALA A 58 1.91 14.24 13.02
N ASP A 59 2.27 14.94 11.93
CA ASP A 59 1.85 16.31 11.65
C ASP A 59 0.48 16.42 10.94
N GLY A 60 -0.17 15.27 10.70
CA GLY A 60 -1.46 15.19 10.02
C GLY A 60 -1.38 15.19 8.49
N SER A 61 -0.18 15.33 7.92
CA SER A 61 0.02 15.14 6.47
C SER A 61 -0.19 13.69 6.06
N VAL A 62 -0.48 13.47 4.78
CA VAL A 62 -0.51 12.14 4.16
C VAL A 62 0.76 11.98 3.33
N GLY A 63 1.34 10.77 3.35
CA GLY A 63 2.44 10.42 2.47
C GLY A 63 2.77 8.94 2.51
N THR A 64 3.91 8.59 1.93
CA THR A 64 4.42 7.21 1.86
C THR A 64 5.61 6.96 2.81
N ALA A 65 5.59 5.87 3.56
CA ALA A 65 6.72 5.31 4.30
C ALA A 65 7.17 4.00 3.65
N GLN A 66 8.38 3.96 3.08
CA GLN A 66 8.95 2.75 2.48
C GLN A 66 9.55 1.84 3.57
N THR A 67 9.19 0.56 3.55
CA THR A 67 9.59 -0.45 4.54
C THR A 67 10.42 -1.58 3.96
N LEU A 68 10.37 -1.81 2.64
CA LEU A 68 11.28 -2.74 1.94
C LEU A 68 11.83 -2.10 0.65
N PRO A 69 13.04 -2.48 0.21
CA PRO A 69 13.51 -2.11 -1.12
C PRO A 69 12.57 -2.68 -2.20
N TRP A 70 12.25 -1.87 -3.21
CA TRP A 70 11.33 -2.23 -4.31
C TRP A 70 11.74 -3.49 -5.08
N ASN A 71 13.05 -3.80 -5.10
CA ASN A 71 13.61 -4.98 -5.77
C ASN A 71 13.74 -6.21 -4.87
N ARG A 72 13.10 -6.21 -3.69
CA ARG A 72 13.05 -7.37 -2.78
C ARG A 72 11.66 -7.97 -2.79
N ARG A 73 11.60 -9.29 -2.59
CA ARG A 73 10.34 -10.02 -2.42
C ARG A 73 9.71 -9.66 -1.06
N GLY A 74 8.41 -9.39 -1.06
CA GLY A 74 7.60 -9.22 0.15
C GLY A 74 6.81 -10.49 0.52
N TRP A 75 6.02 -10.39 1.59
CA TRP A 75 5.06 -11.38 2.06
C TRP A 75 3.71 -10.69 2.32
N HIS A 76 3.02 -10.31 1.24
CA HIS A 76 1.83 -9.45 1.28
C HIS A 76 0.58 -10.10 0.64
N ALA A 77 0.74 -11.14 -0.17
CA ALA A 77 -0.35 -11.73 -0.95
C ALA A 77 -0.75 -13.16 -0.56
N GLY A 78 -0.02 -13.82 0.34
CA GLY A 78 -0.24 -15.24 0.64
C GLY A 78 -0.02 -16.17 -0.58
N THR A 79 -0.58 -17.37 -0.54
CA THR A 79 -0.56 -18.34 -1.66
C THR A 79 -1.96 -18.43 -2.27
N GLY A 80 -2.06 -18.25 -3.59
CA GLY A 80 -3.33 -18.31 -4.29
C GLY A 80 -3.74 -19.73 -4.72
N THR A 81 -4.95 -19.87 -5.25
CA THR A 81 -5.55 -21.15 -5.66
C THR A 81 -4.84 -21.81 -6.85
N SER A 82 -4.06 -21.06 -7.63
CA SER A 82 -3.24 -21.61 -8.73
C SER A 82 -1.95 -22.30 -8.25
N GLY A 83 -1.63 -22.20 -6.95
CA GLY A 83 -0.30 -22.51 -6.42
C GLY A 83 0.73 -21.40 -6.62
N GLY A 84 0.40 -20.35 -7.39
CA GLY A 84 1.19 -19.13 -7.55
C GLY A 84 0.97 -18.10 -6.44
N SER A 85 1.84 -17.10 -6.37
CA SER A 85 1.75 -16.01 -5.40
C SER A 85 2.25 -14.69 -5.99
N ALA A 86 1.48 -13.62 -5.78
CA ALA A 86 1.88 -12.26 -6.15
C ALA A 86 3.09 -11.76 -5.34
N ASN A 87 3.44 -12.41 -4.22
CA ASN A 87 4.71 -12.18 -3.52
C ASN A 87 5.92 -12.34 -4.46
N ASN A 88 5.81 -13.20 -5.47
CA ASN A 88 6.91 -13.50 -6.40
C ASN A 88 6.93 -12.59 -7.62
N THR A 89 5.94 -11.71 -7.80
CA THR A 89 5.74 -10.97 -9.06
C THR A 89 5.41 -9.49 -8.88
N HIS A 90 4.98 -9.04 -7.69
CA HIS A 90 4.51 -7.67 -7.49
C HIS A 90 5.26 -6.95 -6.36
N ILE A 91 5.46 -5.65 -6.58
CA ILE A 91 5.70 -4.68 -5.51
C ILE A 91 4.35 -4.37 -4.86
N ALA A 92 4.31 -4.22 -3.54
CA ALA A 92 3.09 -4.00 -2.78
C ALA A 92 3.20 -2.82 -1.81
N PHE A 93 2.08 -2.16 -1.57
CA PHE A 93 1.96 -1.17 -0.53
C PHE A 93 0.57 -1.22 0.10
N GLU A 94 0.50 -0.80 1.35
CA GLU A 94 -0.72 -0.77 2.17
C GLU A 94 -1.22 0.67 2.32
N ILE A 95 -2.50 0.92 2.02
CA ILE A 95 -3.15 2.19 2.33
C ILE A 95 -3.77 2.08 3.74
N CYS A 96 -3.35 2.93 4.67
CA CYS A 96 -3.87 2.97 6.04
C CYS A 96 -5.32 3.45 6.03
N GLU A 97 -6.26 2.60 6.45
CA GLU A 97 -7.69 2.91 6.45
C GLU A 97 -8.08 3.83 7.61
N ASP A 98 -9.07 4.68 7.37
CA ASP A 98 -9.87 5.30 8.44
C ASP A 98 -11.09 4.41 8.76
N ALA A 99 -12.20 4.99 9.23
CA ALA A 99 -13.46 4.28 9.39
C ALA A 99 -14.18 3.98 8.06
N LEU A 100 -13.52 4.19 6.92
CA LEU A 100 -14.05 4.12 5.56
C LEU A 100 -15.09 5.20 5.24
N THR A 101 -15.08 6.31 5.97
CA THR A 101 -16.14 7.33 5.91
C THR A 101 -15.62 8.74 5.66
N ASP A 102 -14.35 9.03 5.90
CA ASP A 102 -13.74 10.34 5.65
C ASP A 102 -13.34 10.47 4.18
N ALA A 103 -14.20 11.13 3.39
CA ALA A 103 -13.94 11.41 1.97
C ALA A 103 -12.69 12.25 1.74
N GLY A 104 -12.39 13.20 2.63
CA GLY A 104 -11.23 14.09 2.50
C GLY A 104 -9.92 13.37 2.77
N TYR A 105 -9.91 12.48 3.76
CA TYR A 105 -8.78 11.59 3.99
C TYR A 105 -8.60 10.60 2.83
N PHE A 106 -9.68 9.93 2.41
CA PHE A 106 -9.67 9.01 1.28
C PHE A 106 -9.06 9.65 0.03
N GLN A 107 -9.50 10.86 -0.33
CA GLN A 107 -8.97 11.57 -1.50
C GLN A 107 -7.45 11.76 -1.43
N LYS A 108 -6.92 12.11 -0.26
CA LYS A 108 -5.48 12.33 -0.06
C LYS A 108 -4.68 11.03 -0.20
N VAL A 109 -5.10 9.96 0.47
CA VAL A 109 -4.39 8.67 0.38
C VAL A 109 -4.54 8.01 -0.98
N TYR A 110 -5.68 8.20 -1.65
CA TYR A 110 -5.89 7.75 -3.02
C TYR A 110 -4.93 8.46 -3.98
N GLN A 111 -4.79 9.78 -3.87
CA GLN A 111 -3.85 10.57 -4.69
C GLN A 111 -2.40 10.13 -4.46
N GLU A 112 -1.97 10.00 -3.20
CA GLU A 112 -0.62 9.52 -2.86
C GLU A 112 -0.37 8.10 -3.41
N ALA A 113 -1.35 7.20 -3.33
CA ALA A 113 -1.25 5.85 -3.89
C ALA A 113 -1.15 5.87 -5.43
N VAL A 114 -1.87 6.75 -6.10
CA VAL A 114 -1.78 6.97 -7.56
C VAL A 114 -0.37 7.45 -7.93
N GLU A 115 0.15 8.46 -7.23
CA GLU A 115 1.48 9.03 -7.49
C GLU A 115 2.60 8.02 -7.22
N LEU A 116 2.53 7.28 -6.11
CA LEU A 116 3.44 6.20 -5.79
C LEU A 116 3.44 5.13 -6.90
N THR A 117 2.26 4.71 -7.36
CA THR A 117 2.14 3.70 -8.42
C THR A 117 2.68 4.24 -9.75
N ALA A 118 2.42 5.51 -10.08
CA ALA A 118 2.96 6.15 -11.28
C ALA A 118 4.49 6.24 -11.26
N MET A 119 5.07 6.58 -10.10
CA MET A 119 6.53 6.58 -9.90
C MET A 119 7.11 5.18 -10.11
N LEU A 120 6.50 4.14 -9.55
CA LEU A 120 6.94 2.75 -9.73
C LEU A 120 6.81 2.30 -11.19
N CYS A 121 5.69 2.59 -11.86
CA CYS A 121 5.51 2.26 -13.27
C CYS A 121 6.55 2.96 -14.16
N LYS A 122 6.85 4.23 -13.91
CA LYS A 122 7.95 4.95 -14.61
C LYS A 122 9.31 4.30 -14.35
N THR A 123 9.62 4.02 -13.09
CA THR A 123 10.91 3.44 -12.67
C THR A 123 11.19 2.10 -13.34
N TYR A 124 10.15 1.28 -13.51
CA TYR A 124 10.26 -0.07 -14.07
C TYR A 124 9.77 -0.18 -15.53
N ASN A 125 9.49 0.95 -16.20
CA ASN A 125 8.97 1.00 -17.56
C ASN A 125 7.73 0.11 -17.79
N LEU A 126 6.76 0.18 -16.88
CA LEU A 126 5.53 -0.61 -16.89
C LEU A 126 4.35 0.23 -17.41
N ASN A 127 3.50 -0.37 -18.22
CA ASN A 127 2.22 0.23 -18.61
C ASN A 127 1.15 -0.07 -17.53
N PRO A 128 0.63 0.92 -16.79
CA PRO A 128 -0.35 0.68 -15.73
C PRO A 128 -1.70 0.17 -16.24
N LEU A 129 -2.00 0.34 -17.54
CA LEU A 129 -3.22 -0.14 -18.19
C LEU A 129 -3.08 -1.58 -18.71
N ALA A 130 -1.87 -2.13 -18.76
CA ALA A 130 -1.68 -3.50 -19.21
C ALA A 130 -2.20 -4.51 -18.17
N ASP A 131 -2.79 -5.59 -18.66
CA ASP A 131 -3.41 -6.60 -17.80
C ASP A 131 -2.42 -7.17 -16.78
N GLY A 132 -2.84 -7.24 -15.52
CA GLY A 132 -2.03 -7.80 -14.43
C GLY A 132 -0.89 -6.91 -13.92
N VAL A 133 -0.62 -5.73 -14.51
CA VAL A 133 0.48 -4.86 -14.03
C VAL A 133 0.13 -4.17 -12.72
N VAL A 134 -1.06 -3.56 -12.65
CA VAL A 134 -1.57 -2.91 -11.44
C VAL A 134 -2.87 -3.59 -11.04
N ILE A 135 -2.81 -4.34 -9.94
CA ILE A 135 -3.94 -5.07 -9.35
C ILE A 135 -4.09 -4.77 -7.87
N CYS A 136 -5.29 -4.93 -7.31
CA CYS A 136 -5.50 -5.03 -5.86
C CYS A 136 -5.47 -6.49 -5.36
N HIS A 137 -5.55 -6.70 -4.05
CA HIS A 137 -5.58 -8.06 -3.47
C HIS A 137 -6.78 -8.87 -3.97
N SER A 138 -7.97 -8.25 -4.01
CA SER A 138 -9.19 -8.90 -4.50
C SER A 138 -9.05 -9.38 -5.96
N GLU A 139 -8.49 -8.56 -6.85
CA GLU A 139 -8.18 -8.96 -8.23
C GLU A 139 -7.10 -10.07 -8.28
N GLY A 140 -6.11 -10.01 -7.38
CA GLY A 140 -5.10 -11.06 -7.21
C GLY A 140 -5.70 -12.42 -6.81
N TYR A 141 -6.69 -12.41 -5.91
CA TYR A 141 -7.44 -13.61 -5.53
C TYR A 141 -8.23 -14.19 -6.71
N GLN A 142 -8.94 -13.33 -7.46
CA GLN A 142 -9.68 -13.75 -8.66
C GLN A 142 -8.77 -14.39 -9.73
N ARG A 143 -7.53 -13.91 -9.83
CA ARG A 143 -6.48 -14.47 -10.70
C ARG A 143 -5.82 -15.73 -10.13
N GLY A 144 -6.17 -16.13 -8.90
CA GLY A 144 -5.61 -17.31 -8.23
C GLY A 144 -4.16 -17.13 -7.74
N ILE A 145 -3.67 -15.90 -7.59
CA ILE A 145 -2.28 -15.59 -7.16
C ILE A 145 -2.22 -14.85 -5.81
N ALA A 146 -3.34 -14.73 -5.10
CA ALA A 146 -3.38 -14.17 -3.76
C ALA A 146 -4.42 -14.89 -2.88
N SER A 147 -4.32 -14.70 -1.55
CA SER A 147 -5.34 -15.12 -0.58
C SER A 147 -6.65 -14.35 -0.74
N ASN A 148 -7.74 -14.86 -0.17
CA ASN A 148 -9.09 -14.31 -0.32
C ASN A 148 -9.33 -13.05 0.55
N HIS A 149 -8.57 -11.99 0.31
CA HIS A 149 -8.82 -10.67 0.92
C HIS A 149 -9.55 -9.75 -0.05
N ALA A 150 -10.42 -8.89 0.49
CA ALA A 150 -11.30 -8.03 -0.29
C ALA A 150 -10.71 -6.64 -0.59
N ASP A 151 -9.56 -6.29 -0.01
CA ASP A 151 -8.93 -4.99 -0.21
C ASP A 151 -8.52 -4.77 -1.67
N VAL A 152 -8.71 -3.57 -2.23
CA VAL A 152 -9.29 -2.33 -1.65
C VAL A 152 -10.80 -2.18 -1.92
N MET A 153 -11.46 -3.23 -2.40
CA MET A 153 -12.80 -3.17 -2.99
C MET A 153 -13.92 -2.99 -1.96
N HIS A 154 -13.65 -3.16 -0.67
CA HIS A 154 -14.57 -2.75 0.40
C HIS A 154 -14.58 -1.24 0.67
N TRP A 155 -13.53 -0.52 0.22
CA TRP A 155 -13.34 0.90 0.50
C TRP A 155 -13.51 1.80 -0.72
N PHE A 156 -12.77 1.55 -1.80
CA PHE A 156 -12.74 2.42 -3.00
C PHE A 156 -14.15 2.72 -3.56
N PRO A 157 -15.07 1.74 -3.70
CA PRO A 157 -16.40 1.99 -4.24
C PRO A 157 -17.26 2.95 -3.40
N LYS A 158 -17.00 3.06 -2.09
CA LYS A 158 -17.72 4.01 -1.21
C LYS A 158 -17.50 5.46 -1.62
N PHE A 159 -16.42 5.74 -2.33
CA PHE A 159 -16.05 7.06 -2.84
C PHE A 159 -16.03 7.12 -4.37
N GLY A 160 -16.79 6.23 -5.03
CA GLY A 160 -16.94 6.23 -6.48
C GLY A 160 -15.68 5.85 -7.25
N LYS A 161 -14.72 5.16 -6.61
CA LYS A 161 -13.50 4.66 -7.24
C LYS A 161 -13.56 3.14 -7.43
N SER A 162 -12.87 2.68 -8.45
CA SER A 162 -12.57 1.27 -8.76
C SER A 162 -11.10 1.10 -9.13
N MET A 163 -10.64 -0.14 -9.26
CA MET A 163 -9.29 -0.39 -9.77
C MET A 163 -9.09 0.07 -11.23
N ASP A 164 -10.14 0.09 -12.06
CA ASP A 164 -10.06 0.67 -13.42
C ASP A 164 -9.85 2.18 -13.38
N THR A 165 -10.58 2.88 -12.51
CA THR A 165 -10.35 4.32 -12.30
C THR A 165 -8.95 4.58 -11.73
N PHE A 166 -8.46 3.72 -10.84
CA PHE A 166 -7.11 3.82 -10.29
C PHE A 166 -6.05 3.67 -11.37
N ARG A 167 -6.10 2.62 -12.19
CA ARG A 167 -5.20 2.42 -13.34
C ARG A 167 -5.22 3.61 -14.31
N THR A 168 -6.41 4.14 -14.59
CA THR A 168 -6.58 5.33 -15.43
C THR A 168 -5.93 6.57 -14.81
N ASP A 169 -6.11 6.80 -13.51
CA ASP A 169 -5.54 7.95 -12.81
C ASP A 169 -4.01 7.82 -12.67
N VAL A 170 -3.48 6.60 -12.53
CA VAL A 170 -2.03 6.31 -12.62
C VAL A 170 -1.49 6.67 -14.01
N ALA A 171 -2.16 6.24 -15.09
CA ALA A 171 -1.74 6.58 -16.45
C ALA A 171 -1.68 8.10 -16.67
N LYS A 172 -2.69 8.83 -16.21
CA LYS A 172 -2.71 10.30 -16.23
C LYS A 172 -1.53 10.91 -15.45
N ALA A 173 -1.27 10.42 -14.23
CA ALA A 173 -0.15 10.88 -13.41
C ALA A 173 1.22 10.56 -14.04
N MET A 174 1.28 9.56 -14.92
CA MET A 174 2.48 9.28 -15.71
C MET A 174 2.73 10.30 -16.82
N GLY A 175 1.74 11.11 -17.20
CA GLY A 175 1.77 11.98 -18.38
C GLY A 175 1.30 11.28 -19.66
N SER A 176 0.76 10.07 -19.54
CA SER A 176 0.15 9.32 -20.63
C SER A 176 -1.33 9.70 -20.70
N ALA A 177 -1.64 10.72 -21.51
CA ALA A 177 -3.00 11.12 -21.86
C ALA A 177 -3.41 10.51 -23.21
#